data_AF-A0A955KR79-F1
#
_entry.id   AF-A0A955KR79-F1
#
_cell.length_a   1.000
_cell.length_b   1.000
_cell.length_c   1.000
_cell.angle_alpha   90.00
_cell.angle_beta   90.00
_cell.angle_gamma   90.00
#
_symmetry.space_group_name_H-M   'P 1'
#
loop_
_entity.id
_entity.type
_entity.pdbx_description
1 polymer ?
#
loop_
_entity_poly.entity_id
_entity_poly.type
_entity_poly.pdbx_seq_one_letter_code
_entity_poly.pdbx_strand_id
1 'polypeptide(L)'
;TGKLMDFSTHPWRLGMVVNIVAIAVMMASLKQRLLHTEKLALGFCVLMLTLSALNRIAPRANAYSYVKRYDEIVEQYDYRKEYERIFAVLSAHDIHNSVIAADTTLSFLLPLYTDNTVLFVGRANLHVLPQDELLERFLTQNVSRIDEQFLRTHVNEFAGLTYKEVVIYHNAFATDDEKIEEIDLIGGQERLEEILEQAKDIDEHYEQMLEKFNVHYIIEDSLSDINVRVPRSAKVLYEDERFTIYKM
;
A
#
# COMPACT_ATOMS: atom_id res chain seq x y z
N THR A 1 2.29 16.53 -12.22
CA THR A 1 2.44 16.33 -13.69
C THR A 1 2.95 14.92 -13.97
N GLY A 2 2.08 13.93 -13.77
CA GLY A 2 2.40 12.51 -13.95
C GLY A 2 2.33 12.08 -15.41
N LYS A 3 3.28 12.50 -16.23
CA LYS A 3 3.66 11.70 -17.40
C LYS A 3 4.80 10.79 -16.93
N LEU A 4 4.42 9.68 -16.30
CA LEU A 4 5.25 8.48 -16.33
C LEU A 4 5.40 8.14 -17.81
N MET A 5 6.51 8.63 -18.34
CA MET A 5 7.09 8.27 -19.59
C MET A 5 7.17 6.74 -19.63
N ASP A 6 6.19 6.12 -20.28
CA ASP A 6 6.06 4.69 -20.56
C ASP A 6 7.12 4.23 -21.59
N PHE A 7 8.37 4.68 -21.42
CA PHE A 7 9.48 4.48 -22.35
C PHE A 7 10.11 3.09 -22.22
N SER A 8 9.67 2.26 -21.28
CA SER A 8 10.15 0.89 -21.14
C SER A 8 9.49 -0.10 -22.12
N THR A 9 8.39 0.27 -22.81
CA THR A 9 7.64 -0.66 -23.67
C THR A 9 7.91 -0.48 -25.17
N HIS A 10 8.41 0.68 -25.61
CA HIS A 10 8.55 1.02 -27.03
C HIS A 10 9.64 0.27 -27.82
N PRO A 11 10.87 0.08 -27.32
CA PRO A 11 11.92 -0.64 -28.07
C PRO A 11 11.55 -2.11 -28.34
N TRP A 12 10.80 -2.71 -27.42
CA TRP A 12 10.43 -4.12 -27.46
C TRP A 12 9.30 -4.43 -28.44
N ARG A 13 8.37 -3.48 -28.65
CA ARG A 13 7.31 -3.57 -29.66
C ARG A 13 7.88 -3.51 -31.08
N LEU A 14 8.91 -2.68 -31.30
CA LEU A 14 9.68 -2.68 -32.55
C LEU A 14 10.32 -4.05 -32.81
N GLY A 15 10.91 -4.66 -31.78
CA GLY A 15 11.47 -6.02 -31.87
C GLY A 15 10.45 -7.10 -32.24
N MET A 16 9.18 -6.97 -31.82
CA MET A 16 8.11 -7.89 -32.23
C MET A 16 7.74 -7.71 -33.69
N VAL A 17 7.59 -6.46 -34.15
CA VAL A 17 7.32 -6.16 -35.56
C VAL A 17 8.46 -6.66 -36.45
N VAL A 18 9.71 -6.45 -36.04
CA VAL A 18 10.90 -6.98 -36.75
C VAL A 18 10.86 -8.51 -36.80
N ASN A 19 10.53 -9.19 -35.70
CA ASN A 19 10.42 -10.65 -35.69
C ASN A 19 9.31 -11.15 -36.62
N ILE A 20 8.12 -10.53 -36.62
CA ILE A 20 6.99 -10.91 -37.50
C ILE A 20 7.38 -10.74 -38.97
N VAL A 21 7.99 -9.61 -39.32
CA VAL A 21 8.45 -9.34 -40.69
C VAL A 21 9.56 -10.32 -41.09
N ALA A 22 10.54 -10.55 -40.21
CA ALA A 22 11.64 -11.50 -40.46
C ALA A 22 11.12 -12.92 -40.66
N ILE A 23 10.18 -13.38 -39.83
CA ILE A 23 9.53 -14.68 -39.97
C ILE A 23 8.80 -14.78 -41.31
N ALA A 24 8.02 -13.76 -41.70
CA ALA A 24 7.29 -13.76 -42.97
C ALA A 24 8.23 -13.81 -44.19
N VAL A 25 9.31 -13.02 -44.17
CA VAL A 25 10.34 -13.00 -45.22
C VAL A 25 11.05 -14.35 -45.31
N MET A 26 11.49 -14.90 -44.18
CA MET A 26 12.17 -16.20 -44.14
C MET A 26 11.25 -17.33 -44.62
N MET A 27 9.98 -17.36 -44.19
CA MET A 27 9.01 -18.33 -44.68
C MET A 27 8.77 -18.22 -46.20
N ALA A 28 8.79 -17.01 -46.76
CA ALA A 28 8.70 -16.81 -48.20
C ALA A 28 9.94 -17.36 -48.93
N SER A 29 11.13 -17.21 -48.35
CA SER A 29 12.40 -17.76 -48.87
C SER A 29 12.44 -19.29 -48.90
N LEU A 30 11.68 -20.00 -48.05
CA LEU A 30 11.57 -21.46 -48.11
C LEU A 30 11.01 -22.00 -49.45
N LYS A 31 10.28 -21.16 -50.19
CA LYS A 31 9.70 -21.52 -51.51
C LYS A 31 10.72 -21.46 -52.65
N GLN A 32 11.93 -20.94 -52.41
CA GLN A 32 12.99 -20.85 -53.41
C GLN A 32 13.73 -22.19 -53.57
N ARG A 33 14.44 -22.36 -54.69
CA ARG A 33 15.28 -23.54 -54.95
C ARG A 33 16.56 -23.47 -54.11
N LEU A 34 16.42 -23.81 -52.82
CA LEU A 34 17.51 -23.89 -51.85
C LEU A 34 17.97 -25.35 -51.66
N LEU A 35 19.23 -25.53 -51.24
CA LEU A 35 19.77 -26.81 -50.82
C LEU A 35 19.05 -27.30 -49.54
N HIS A 36 19.05 -28.62 -49.31
CA HIS A 36 18.31 -29.21 -48.19
C HIS A 36 18.81 -28.71 -46.82
N THR A 37 20.13 -28.55 -46.67
CA THR A 37 20.77 -28.02 -45.45
C THR A 37 20.40 -26.57 -45.18
N GLU A 38 20.27 -25.74 -46.22
CA GLU A 38 19.84 -24.34 -46.12
C GLU A 38 18.38 -24.24 -45.66
N LYS A 39 17.51 -25.13 -46.16
CA LYS A 39 16.11 -25.20 -45.73
C LYS A 39 15.99 -25.58 -44.24
N LEU A 40 16.81 -26.51 -43.77
CA LEU A 40 16.85 -26.89 -42.35
C LEU A 40 17.34 -25.76 -41.46
N ALA A 41 18.44 -25.09 -41.84
CA ALA A 41 18.95 -23.93 -41.11
C ALA A 41 17.92 -22.80 -41.05
N LEU A 42 17.25 -22.53 -42.16
CA LEU A 42 16.24 -21.47 -42.24
C LEU A 42 14.96 -21.83 -41.45
N GLY A 43 14.53 -23.09 -41.47
CA GLY A 43 13.45 -23.59 -40.61
C GLY A 43 13.77 -23.45 -39.12
N PHE A 44 15.02 -23.72 -38.73
CA PHE A 44 15.49 -23.51 -37.36
C PHE A 44 15.48 -22.03 -36.95
N CYS A 45 15.91 -21.13 -37.83
CA CYS A 45 15.84 -19.67 -37.59
C CYS A 45 14.39 -19.20 -37.39
N VAL A 46 13.45 -19.66 -38.23
CA VAL A 46 12.02 -19.33 -38.08
C VAL A 46 11.47 -19.86 -36.76
N LEU A 47 11.84 -21.09 -36.37
CA LEU A 47 11.44 -21.68 -35.09
C LEU A 47 11.95 -20.85 -33.90
N MET A 48 13.23 -20.46 -33.90
CA MET A 48 13.83 -19.66 -32.83
C MET A 48 13.21 -18.25 -32.74
N LEU A 49 12.92 -17.61 -33.88
CA LEU A 49 12.22 -16.33 -33.91
C LEU A 49 10.78 -16.44 -33.39
N THR A 50 10.10 -17.54 -33.71
CA THR A 50 8.73 -17.82 -33.23
C THR A 50 8.72 -18.06 -31.72
N LEU A 51 9.64 -18.88 -31.21
CA LEU A 51 9.81 -19.11 -29.77
C LEU A 51 10.17 -17.81 -29.03
N SER A 52 11.05 -16.98 -29.60
CA SER A 52 11.37 -15.65 -29.06
C SER A 52 10.15 -14.73 -29.03
N ALA A 53 9.30 -14.75 -30.06
CA ALA A 53 8.06 -13.99 -30.08
C ALA A 53 7.06 -14.49 -29.03
N LEU A 54 6.86 -15.80 -28.90
CA LEU A 54 5.98 -16.41 -27.90
C LEU A 54 6.47 -16.15 -26.47
N ASN A 55 7.77 -16.28 -26.21
CA ASN A 55 8.38 -15.98 -24.91
C ASN A 55 8.27 -14.48 -24.54
N ARG A 56 8.08 -13.58 -25.52
CA ARG A 56 7.81 -12.16 -25.23
C ARG A 56 6.33 -11.88 -24.93
N ILE A 57 5.42 -12.76 -25.38
CA ILE A 57 3.97 -12.64 -25.17
C ILE A 57 3.54 -13.31 -23.86
N ALA A 58 4.00 -14.53 -23.59
CA ALA A 58 3.53 -15.35 -22.47
C ALA A 58 3.75 -14.73 -21.06
N PRO A 59 4.91 -14.12 -20.73
CA PRO A 59 5.12 -13.46 -19.44
C PRO A 59 4.26 -12.19 -19.26
N ARG A 60 3.74 -11.62 -20.35
CA ARG A 60 3.07 -10.30 -20.34
C ARG A 60 1.56 -10.35 -20.53
N ALA A 61 0.96 -11.52 -20.77
CA ALA A 61 -0.49 -11.70 -20.63
C ALA A 61 -1.00 -11.33 -19.22
N ASN A 62 -0.13 -11.41 -18.21
CA ASN A 62 -0.37 -10.97 -16.83
C ASN A 62 0.21 -9.58 -16.52
N ALA A 63 1.06 -9.00 -17.38
CA ALA A 63 1.66 -7.68 -17.14
C ALA A 63 0.65 -6.52 -17.32
N TYR A 64 -0.52 -6.79 -17.91
CA TYR A 64 -1.66 -5.87 -17.99
C TYR A 64 -2.81 -6.29 -17.08
N SER A 65 -2.54 -7.06 -16.01
CA SER A 65 -3.56 -7.38 -15.00
C SER A 65 -4.24 -6.13 -14.43
N TYR A 66 -3.52 -5.00 -14.35
CA TYR A 66 -4.11 -3.70 -13.98
C TYR A 66 -5.15 -3.20 -14.99
N VAL A 67 -5.01 -3.49 -16.29
CA VAL A 67 -6.03 -3.16 -17.31
C VAL A 67 -7.25 -4.06 -17.16
N LYS A 68 -7.08 -5.30 -16.69
CA LYS A 68 -8.18 -6.22 -16.37
C LYS A 68 -8.92 -5.86 -15.08
N ARG A 69 -8.34 -4.98 -14.25
CA ARG A 69 -8.91 -4.47 -12.99
C ARG A 69 -9.30 -2.99 -13.13
N TYR A 70 -9.61 -2.54 -14.34
CA TYR A 70 -9.93 -1.13 -14.60
C TYR A 70 -11.05 -0.63 -13.68
N ASP A 71 -12.12 -1.41 -13.53
CA ASP A 71 -13.25 -1.04 -12.68
C ASP A 71 -12.84 -0.87 -11.22
N GLU A 72 -12.01 -1.78 -10.69
CA GLU A 72 -11.47 -1.67 -9.32
C GLU A 72 -10.54 -0.46 -9.14
N ILE A 73 -9.77 -0.09 -10.18
CA ILE A 73 -8.90 1.09 -10.15
C ILE A 73 -9.74 2.37 -10.17
N VAL A 74 -10.79 2.40 -11.00
CA VAL A 74 -11.73 3.52 -11.06
C VAL A 74 -12.47 3.66 -9.73
N GLU A 75 -12.94 2.57 -9.15
CA GLU A 75 -13.59 2.56 -7.83
C GLU A 75 -12.67 3.11 -6.74
N GLN A 76 -11.41 2.65 -6.69
CA GLN A 76 -10.42 3.20 -5.75
C GLN A 76 -10.11 4.68 -5.99
N TYR A 77 -10.10 5.10 -7.26
CA TYR A 77 -9.88 6.51 -7.62
C TYR A 77 -11.05 7.38 -7.17
N ASP A 78 -12.28 6.98 -7.49
CA ASP A 78 -13.50 7.70 -7.14
C ASP A 78 -13.67 7.76 -5.61
N TYR A 79 -13.43 6.65 -4.90
CA TYR A 79 -13.42 6.61 -3.43
C TYR A 79 -12.47 7.64 -2.82
N ARG A 80 -11.26 7.78 -3.37
CA ARG A 80 -10.24 8.73 -2.88
C ARG A 80 -10.50 10.17 -3.30
N LYS A 81 -11.10 10.38 -4.47
CA LYS A 81 -11.44 11.70 -4.97
C LYS A 81 -12.40 12.43 -4.05
N GLU A 82 -13.30 11.69 -3.38
CA GLU A 82 -14.25 12.27 -2.44
C GLU A 82 -13.61 12.93 -1.21
N TYR A 83 -12.38 12.57 -0.83
CA TYR A 83 -11.64 13.27 0.23
C TYR A 83 -11.29 14.72 -0.11
N GLU A 84 -11.41 15.15 -1.38
CA GLU A 84 -11.30 16.56 -1.77
C GLU A 84 -12.26 17.45 -0.95
N ARG A 85 -13.44 16.92 -0.61
CA ARG A 85 -14.42 17.62 0.23
C ARG A 85 -13.87 17.92 1.63
N ILE A 86 -13.17 16.97 2.24
CA ILE A 86 -12.53 17.19 3.55
C ILE A 86 -11.54 18.35 3.46
N PHE A 87 -10.66 18.37 2.46
CA PHE A 87 -9.67 19.44 2.32
C PHE A 87 -10.32 20.80 2.09
N ALA A 88 -11.41 20.84 1.31
CA ALA A 88 -12.20 22.06 1.12
C ALA A 88 -12.83 22.55 2.44
N VAL A 89 -13.40 21.64 3.25
CA VAL A 89 -13.99 21.96 4.55
C VAL A 89 -12.94 22.47 5.54
N LEU A 90 -11.79 21.80 5.62
CA LEU A 90 -10.67 22.22 6.48
C LEU A 90 -10.21 23.64 6.12
N SER A 91 -10.04 23.92 4.83
CA SER A 91 -9.67 25.26 4.34
C SER A 91 -10.77 26.30 4.60
N ALA A 92 -12.04 25.96 4.41
CA ALA A 92 -13.15 26.88 4.63
C ALA A 92 -13.32 27.28 6.11
N HIS A 93 -12.91 26.41 7.03
CA HIS A 93 -12.93 26.66 8.48
C HIS A 93 -11.59 27.17 9.03
N ASP A 94 -10.62 27.50 8.17
CA ASP A 94 -9.29 27.99 8.57
C ASP A 94 -8.53 26.99 9.49
N ILE A 95 -8.72 25.69 9.25
CA ILE A 95 -8.06 24.61 10.02
C ILE A 95 -6.67 24.33 9.43
N HIS A 96 -5.68 24.88 10.11
CA HIS A 96 -4.28 24.86 9.71
C HIS A 96 -3.38 24.47 10.88
N ASN A 97 -2.22 23.86 10.57
CA ASN A 97 -1.20 23.46 11.56
C ASN A 97 -1.75 22.68 12.77
N SER A 98 -2.85 21.95 12.58
CA SER A 98 -3.53 21.19 13.63
C SER A 98 -3.14 19.71 13.56
N VAL A 99 -3.19 19.00 14.69
CA VAL A 99 -3.10 17.53 14.70
C VAL A 99 -4.50 16.96 14.54
N ILE A 100 -4.67 16.12 13.53
CA ILE A 100 -5.95 15.49 13.19
C ILE A 100 -5.85 13.97 13.39
N ALA A 101 -6.82 13.38 14.07
CA ALA A 101 -6.97 11.93 14.12
C ALA A 101 -8.02 11.49 13.08
N ALA A 102 -7.66 10.58 12.19
CA ALA A 102 -8.53 10.10 11.12
C ALA A 102 -8.17 8.65 10.77
N ASP A 103 -8.94 7.99 9.90
CA ASP A 103 -8.56 6.65 9.44
C ASP A 103 -7.18 6.59 8.74
N THR A 104 -6.70 5.39 8.43
CA THR A 104 -5.38 5.17 7.81
C THR A 104 -5.23 5.86 6.45
N THR A 105 -6.28 5.92 5.63
CA THR A 105 -6.23 6.50 4.30
C THR A 105 -6.16 8.01 4.38
N LEU A 106 -7.05 8.63 5.15
CA LEU A 106 -7.11 10.07 5.32
C LEU A 106 -5.89 10.58 6.10
N SER A 107 -5.41 9.85 7.12
CA SER A 107 -4.18 10.20 7.83
C SER A 107 -2.95 10.18 6.93
N PHE A 108 -2.93 9.32 5.91
CA PHE A 108 -1.87 9.36 4.89
C PHE A 108 -2.01 10.56 3.93
N LEU A 109 -3.24 10.95 3.57
CA LEU A 109 -3.49 12.02 2.61
C LEU A 109 -3.39 13.42 3.21
N LEU A 110 -3.81 13.62 4.46
CA LEU A 110 -3.86 14.93 5.13
C LEU A 110 -2.53 15.70 5.05
N PRO A 111 -1.36 15.11 5.39
CA PRO A 111 -0.07 15.81 5.31
C PRO A 111 0.41 16.07 3.88
N LEU A 112 -0.17 15.41 2.86
CA LEU A 112 0.18 15.60 1.46
C LEU A 112 -0.56 16.77 0.81
N TYR A 113 -1.75 17.09 1.32
CA TYR A 113 -2.64 18.09 0.72
C TYR A 113 -2.92 19.30 1.63
N THR A 114 -2.49 19.25 2.90
CA THR A 114 -2.69 20.32 3.88
C THR A 114 -1.42 20.54 4.71
N ASP A 115 -1.38 21.61 5.50
CA ASP A 115 -0.35 21.88 6.51
C ASP A 115 -0.67 21.24 7.88
N ASN A 116 -1.74 20.45 7.96
CA ASN A 116 -2.10 19.72 9.17
C ASN A 116 -1.22 18.48 9.33
N THR A 117 -0.97 18.12 10.59
CA THR A 117 -0.32 16.87 10.97
C THR A 117 -1.37 15.88 11.46
N VAL A 118 -0.94 14.64 11.71
CA VAL A 118 -1.85 13.55 12.03
C VAL A 118 -1.39 12.82 13.28
N LEU A 119 -2.34 12.24 14.01
CA LEU A 119 -2.04 11.49 15.24
C LEU A 119 -1.11 10.30 14.94
N PHE A 120 -1.45 9.51 13.92
CA PHE A 120 -0.75 8.28 13.56
C PHE A 120 -0.93 7.90 12.09
N VAL A 121 0.10 7.33 11.45
CA VAL A 121 0.03 6.74 10.10
C VAL A 121 0.84 5.44 10.05
N GLY A 122 0.16 4.30 10.08
CA GLY A 122 0.83 2.98 10.06
C GLY A 122 1.65 2.75 8.79
N ARG A 123 1.21 3.27 7.64
CA ARG A 123 1.91 3.10 6.34
C ARG A 123 3.17 3.95 6.18
N ALA A 124 3.35 4.95 7.03
CA ALA A 124 4.47 5.87 6.88
C ALA A 124 5.78 5.31 7.48
N ASN A 125 5.76 4.11 8.09
CA ASN A 125 6.92 3.45 8.70
C ASN A 125 7.83 4.47 9.40
N LEU A 126 7.23 5.35 10.23
CA LEU A 126 7.91 6.53 10.73
C LEU A 126 8.92 6.13 11.80
N HIS A 127 10.08 5.63 11.36
CA HIS A 127 11.31 5.47 12.14
C HIS A 127 11.93 6.82 12.56
N VAL A 128 11.17 7.91 12.44
CA VAL A 128 11.58 9.26 12.84
C VAL A 128 11.12 9.57 14.27
N LEU A 129 10.10 8.86 14.77
CA LEU A 129 9.63 8.98 16.15
C LEU A 129 10.33 7.95 17.06
N PRO A 130 10.54 8.28 18.35
CA PRO A 130 10.92 7.28 19.35
C PRO A 130 9.91 6.11 19.36
N GLN A 131 10.40 4.88 19.54
CA GLN A 131 9.56 3.67 19.51
C GLN A 131 8.41 3.74 20.53
N ASP A 132 8.67 4.25 21.73
CA ASP A 132 7.65 4.36 22.78
C ASP A 132 6.53 5.34 22.39
N GLU A 133 6.88 6.49 21.80
CA GLU A 133 5.88 7.46 21.31
C GLU A 133 5.08 6.88 20.14
N LEU A 134 5.74 6.16 19.23
CA LEU A 134 5.08 5.51 18.11
C LEU A 134 4.05 4.47 18.59
N LEU A 135 4.43 3.65 19.56
CA LEU A 135 3.54 2.69 20.19
C LEU A 135 2.37 3.39 20.87
N GLU A 136 2.61 4.40 21.70
CA GLU A 136 1.52 5.14 22.37
C GLU A 136 0.53 5.76 21.38
N ARG A 137 1.02 6.37 20.29
CA ARG A 137 0.18 6.93 19.23
C ARG A 137 -0.62 5.85 18.51
N PHE A 138 0.00 4.70 18.22
CA PHE A 138 -0.67 3.55 17.62
C PHE A 138 -1.79 3.03 18.53
N LEU A 139 -1.54 2.89 19.83
CA LEU A 139 -2.53 2.43 20.79
C LEU A 139 -3.66 3.46 20.95
N THR A 140 -3.33 4.75 21.01
CA THR A 140 -4.32 5.83 21.09
C THR A 140 -5.21 5.87 19.85
N GLN A 141 -4.63 5.74 18.66
CA GLN A 141 -5.35 5.70 17.39
C GLN A 141 -6.35 4.54 17.31
N ASN A 142 -5.98 3.38 17.85
CA ASN A 142 -6.72 2.12 17.67
C ASN A 142 -7.44 1.63 18.94
N VAL A 143 -7.55 2.47 19.96
CA VAL A 143 -7.94 2.10 21.34
C VAL A 143 -9.14 1.16 21.45
N SER A 144 -10.17 1.32 20.63
CA SER A 144 -11.39 0.50 20.66
C SER A 144 -11.25 -0.91 20.09
N ARG A 145 -10.10 -1.25 19.50
CA ARG A 145 -9.88 -2.47 18.71
C ARG A 145 -8.70 -3.30 19.19
N ILE A 146 -8.08 -2.90 20.31
CA ILE A 146 -6.86 -3.54 20.79
C ILE A 146 -7.21 -4.85 21.49
N ASP A 147 -6.76 -5.93 20.89
CA ASP A 147 -6.62 -7.24 21.50
C ASP A 147 -5.29 -7.87 21.05
N GLU A 148 -4.98 -9.05 21.56
CA GLU A 148 -3.76 -9.77 21.19
C GLU A 148 -3.66 -10.02 19.68
N GLN A 149 -4.76 -10.41 19.04
CA GLN A 149 -4.76 -10.73 17.61
C GLN A 149 -4.51 -9.48 16.77
N PHE A 150 -5.10 -8.35 17.16
CA PHE A 150 -4.89 -7.06 16.55
C PHE A 150 -3.42 -6.63 16.65
N LEU A 151 -2.82 -6.69 17.84
CA LEU A 151 -1.42 -6.32 18.05
C LEU A 151 -0.46 -7.18 17.22
N ARG A 152 -0.70 -8.49 17.13
CA ARG A 152 0.12 -9.41 16.30
C ARG A 152 -0.04 -9.13 14.80
N THR A 153 -1.22 -8.73 14.36
CA THR A 153 -1.51 -8.42 12.95
C THR A 153 -0.88 -7.09 12.53
N HIS A 154 -0.85 -6.11 13.44
CA HIS A 154 -0.40 -4.74 13.17
C HIS A 154 0.98 -4.42 13.78
N VAL A 155 1.74 -5.43 14.16
CA VAL A 155 3.07 -5.27 14.79
C VAL A 155 4.01 -4.39 13.97
N ASN A 156 3.95 -4.47 12.64
CA ASN A 156 4.82 -3.69 11.75
C ASN A 156 4.55 -2.18 11.84
N GLU A 157 3.34 -1.77 12.25
CA GLU A 157 2.93 -0.37 12.29
C GLU A 157 3.57 0.39 13.47
N PHE A 158 3.93 -0.31 14.56
CA PHE A 158 4.55 0.29 15.74
C PHE A 158 5.94 -0.25 16.08
N ALA A 159 6.31 -1.44 15.58
CA ALA A 159 7.63 -2.03 15.79
C ALA A 159 8.55 -1.95 14.56
N GLY A 160 8.04 -1.52 13.39
CA GLY A 160 8.79 -1.42 12.14
C GLY A 160 8.91 -2.76 11.39
N LEU A 161 9.95 -2.91 10.54
CA LEU A 161 10.25 -4.19 9.88
C LEU A 161 10.49 -5.27 10.94
N THR A 162 9.51 -6.17 11.12
CA THR A 162 9.63 -7.21 12.14
C THR A 162 10.52 -8.35 11.69
N TYR A 163 11.02 -9.12 12.66
CA TYR A 163 11.67 -10.41 12.39
C TYR A 163 10.79 -11.32 11.53
N LYS A 164 9.46 -11.23 11.62
CA LYS A 164 8.53 -11.97 10.75
C LYS A 164 8.74 -11.64 9.27
N GLU A 165 8.78 -10.36 8.91
CA GLU A 165 9.04 -9.98 7.51
C GLU A 165 10.43 -10.41 7.06
N VAL A 166 11.45 -10.24 7.92
CA VAL A 166 12.82 -10.71 7.63
C VAL A 166 12.87 -12.22 7.42
N VAL A 167 12.17 -13.01 8.25
CA VAL A 167 12.08 -14.47 8.15
C VAL A 167 11.30 -14.87 6.90
N ILE A 168 10.20 -14.19 6.56
CA ILE A 168 9.45 -14.44 5.32
C ILE A 168 10.36 -14.23 4.10
N TYR A 169 11.09 -13.11 4.06
CA TYR A 169 12.01 -12.83 2.97
C TYR A 169 13.16 -13.84 2.92
N HIS A 170 13.73 -14.21 4.07
CA HIS A 170 14.76 -15.24 4.15
C HIS A 170 14.25 -16.59 3.64
N ASN A 171 13.12 -17.06 4.18
CA ASN A 171 12.52 -18.36 3.87
C ASN A 171 11.99 -18.47 2.44
N ALA A 172 11.72 -17.34 1.76
CA ALA A 172 11.37 -17.33 0.34
C ALA A 172 12.55 -17.73 -0.57
N PHE A 173 13.80 -17.58 -0.10
CA PHE A 173 15.01 -17.90 -0.86
C PHE A 173 15.85 -19.02 -0.22
N ALA A 174 15.53 -19.44 1.00
CA ALA A 174 16.22 -20.50 1.73
C ALA A 174 15.78 -21.91 1.27
N THR A 175 16.68 -22.88 1.36
CA THR A 175 16.33 -24.30 1.24
C THR A 175 15.55 -24.77 2.47
N ASP A 176 14.84 -25.91 2.40
CA ASP A 176 13.99 -26.38 3.51
C ASP A 176 14.77 -26.56 4.83
N ASP A 177 16.05 -26.92 4.75
CA ASP A 177 16.95 -27.09 5.90
C ASP A 177 17.47 -25.77 6.49
N GLU A 178 17.32 -24.66 5.76
CA GLU A 178 17.77 -23.31 6.13
C GLU A 178 16.62 -22.42 6.59
N LYS A 179 15.37 -22.90 6.55
CA LYS A 179 14.22 -22.11 6.98
C LYS A 179 14.28 -21.83 8.49
N ILE A 180 14.03 -20.57 8.85
CA ILE A 180 14.00 -20.09 10.23
C ILE A 180 12.55 -20.04 10.69
N GLU A 181 12.28 -20.39 11.94
CA GLU A 181 10.94 -20.22 12.52
C GLU A 181 10.55 -18.75 12.61
N GLU A 182 9.28 -18.47 12.31
CA GLU A 182 8.74 -17.12 12.44
C GLU A 182 8.63 -16.73 13.91
N ILE A 183 9.22 -15.59 14.27
CA ILE A 183 9.02 -14.97 15.58
C ILE A 183 7.80 -14.06 15.47
N ASP A 184 6.74 -14.40 16.19
CA ASP A 184 5.47 -13.67 16.14
C ASP A 184 5.52 -12.26 16.76
N LEU A 185 6.37 -12.03 17.77
CA LEU A 185 6.54 -10.72 18.42
C LEU A 185 7.93 -10.57 19.05
N ILE A 186 8.62 -9.46 18.77
CA ILE A 186 9.88 -9.11 19.44
C ILE A 186 9.58 -8.82 20.92
N GLY A 187 10.21 -9.55 21.84
CA GLY A 187 9.96 -9.45 23.28
C GLY A 187 8.99 -10.51 23.84
N GLY A 188 8.36 -11.33 22.98
CA GLY A 188 7.55 -12.46 23.42
C GLY A 188 6.28 -12.08 24.21
N GLN A 189 5.80 -13.02 25.02
CA GLN A 189 4.53 -12.89 25.75
C GLN A 189 4.55 -11.78 26.82
N GLU A 190 5.66 -11.63 27.53
CA GLU A 190 5.82 -10.58 28.56
C GLU A 190 5.63 -9.18 27.96
N ARG A 191 6.28 -8.92 26.81
CA ARG A 191 6.11 -7.64 26.11
C ARG A 191 4.68 -7.43 25.60
N LEU A 192 4.01 -8.49 25.16
CA LEU A 192 2.61 -8.41 24.76
C LEU A 192 1.71 -8.00 25.92
N GLU A 193 1.91 -8.60 27.10
CA GLU A 193 1.16 -8.28 28.31
C GLU A 193 1.37 -6.83 28.75
N GLU A 194 2.60 -6.32 28.68
CA GLU A 194 2.91 -4.91 28.91
C GLU A 194 2.15 -3.98 27.96
N ILE A 195 2.15 -4.29 26.66
CA ILE A 195 1.46 -3.47 25.64
C ILE A 195 -0.05 -3.51 25.86
N LEU A 196 -0.61 -4.67 26.21
CA LEU A 196 -2.03 -4.81 26.52
C LEU A 196 -2.43 -4.02 27.77
N GLU A 197 -1.57 -3.98 28.80
CA GLU A 197 -1.83 -3.16 29.98
C GLU A 197 -1.74 -1.67 29.67
N GLN A 198 -0.74 -1.26 28.88
CA GLN A 198 -0.64 0.11 28.38
C GLN A 198 -1.87 0.52 27.54
N ALA A 199 -2.40 -0.39 26.73
CA ALA A 199 -3.60 -0.15 25.95
C ALA A 199 -4.83 0.09 26.83
N LYS A 200 -4.98 -0.64 27.94
CA LYS A 200 -6.06 -0.42 28.91
C LYS A 200 -5.93 0.94 29.60
N ASP A 201 -4.72 1.30 30.03
CA ASP A 201 -4.48 2.61 30.64
C ASP A 201 -4.84 3.76 29.67
N ILE A 202 -4.45 3.63 28.39
CA ILE A 202 -4.84 4.56 27.32
C ILE A 202 -6.36 4.58 27.11
N ASP A 203 -7.04 3.43 27.22
CA ASP A 203 -8.50 3.36 27.09
C ASP A 203 -9.22 4.14 28.19
N GLU A 204 -8.76 3.99 29.44
CA GLU A 204 -9.29 4.71 30.61
C GLU A 204 -8.98 6.21 30.56
N HIS A 205 -7.84 6.59 29.99
CA HIS A 205 -7.34 7.97 29.94
C HIS A 205 -7.37 8.59 28.53
N TYR A 206 -8.27 8.12 27.66
CA TYR A 206 -8.22 8.42 26.24
C TYR A 206 -8.26 9.91 25.88
N GLU A 207 -9.13 10.68 26.52
CA GLU A 207 -9.20 12.13 26.27
C GLU A 207 -7.90 12.83 26.67
N GLN A 208 -7.24 12.39 27.74
CA GLN A 208 -5.94 12.91 28.15
C GLN A 208 -4.84 12.53 27.15
N MET A 209 -4.93 11.36 26.52
CA MET A 209 -3.99 10.94 25.48
C MET A 209 -4.17 11.76 24.20
N LEU A 210 -5.41 12.06 23.81
CA LEU A 210 -5.68 12.98 22.71
C LEU A 210 -5.13 14.39 23.00
N GLU A 211 -5.30 14.90 24.23
CA GLU A 211 -4.74 16.18 24.66
C GLU A 211 -3.21 16.17 24.68
N LYS A 212 -2.58 15.11 25.19
CA LYS A 212 -1.12 14.90 25.20
C LYS A 212 -0.52 15.03 23.80
N PHE A 213 -1.20 14.48 22.79
CA PHE A 213 -0.76 14.55 21.39
C PHE A 213 -1.28 15.78 20.65
N ASN A 214 -1.91 16.73 21.35
CA ASN A 214 -2.50 17.96 20.80
C ASN A 214 -3.49 17.67 19.66
N VAL A 215 -4.30 16.62 19.76
CA VAL A 215 -5.34 16.33 18.77
C VAL A 215 -6.43 17.39 18.87
N HIS A 216 -6.59 18.18 17.82
CA HIS A 216 -7.58 19.27 17.76
C HIS A 216 -8.87 18.84 17.06
N TYR A 217 -8.76 17.89 16.12
CA TYR A 217 -9.87 17.43 15.31
C TYR A 217 -9.85 15.92 15.12
N ILE A 218 -11.04 15.32 15.03
CA ILE A 218 -11.23 13.93 14.63
C ILE A 218 -12.09 13.91 13.38
N ILE A 219 -11.71 13.11 12.38
CA ILE A 219 -12.50 12.92 11.17
C ILE A 219 -12.94 11.46 11.09
N GLU A 220 -14.25 11.24 11.08
CA GLU A 220 -14.86 9.95 10.78
C GLU A 220 -15.26 9.89 9.30
N ASP A 221 -15.02 8.75 8.67
CA ASP A 221 -15.52 8.38 7.34
C ASP A 221 -16.47 7.20 7.51
N SER A 222 -17.76 7.38 7.19
CA SER A 222 -18.79 6.37 7.37
C SER A 222 -18.58 5.11 6.51
N LEU A 223 -17.72 5.21 5.47
CA LEU A 223 -17.31 4.06 4.65
C LEU A 223 -16.06 3.35 5.18
N SER A 224 -15.44 3.88 6.23
CA SER A 224 -14.24 3.33 6.86
C SER A 224 -14.60 2.46 8.06
N ASP A 225 -14.09 1.23 8.08
CA ASP A 225 -14.25 0.30 9.19
C ASP A 225 -13.25 0.55 10.33
N ILE A 226 -12.29 1.46 10.11
CA ILE A 226 -11.16 1.71 10.98
C ILE A 226 -11.13 3.15 11.53
N ASN A 227 -12.30 3.74 11.76
CA ASN A 227 -12.42 5.06 12.37
C ASN A 227 -11.78 5.12 13.78
N VAL A 228 -11.34 6.33 14.12
CA VAL A 228 -10.82 6.66 15.45
C VAL A 228 -12.00 6.83 16.40
N ARG A 229 -11.84 6.44 17.67
CA ARG A 229 -12.88 6.66 18.67
C ARG A 229 -13.14 8.16 18.86
N VAL A 230 -14.40 8.58 18.77
CA VAL A 230 -14.79 9.95 19.10
C VAL A 230 -15.09 10.03 20.60
N PRO A 231 -14.42 10.92 21.36
CA PRO A 231 -14.70 11.12 22.77
C PRO A 231 -15.99 11.91 22.97
N ARG A 232 -16.61 11.76 24.15
CA ARG A 232 -17.92 12.36 24.44
C ARG A 232 -17.86 13.89 24.51
N SER A 233 -16.69 14.45 24.81
CA SER A 233 -16.44 15.88 24.87
C SER A 233 -16.39 16.55 23.49
N ALA A 234 -16.15 15.78 22.42
CA ALA A 234 -16.00 16.31 21.08
C ALA A 234 -17.31 16.88 20.53
N LYS A 235 -17.20 17.95 19.74
CA LYS A 235 -18.35 18.64 19.13
C LYS A 235 -18.30 18.51 17.62
N VAL A 236 -19.44 18.17 17.02
CA VAL A 236 -19.57 18.17 15.55
C VAL A 236 -19.35 19.58 15.02
N LEU A 237 -18.35 19.74 14.16
CA LEU A 237 -18.06 20.96 13.42
C LEU A 237 -18.70 20.91 12.03
N TYR A 238 -18.61 19.76 11.38
CA TYR A 238 -19.13 19.51 10.04
C TYR A 238 -19.62 18.07 9.95
N GLU A 239 -20.70 17.86 9.19
CA GLU A 239 -21.27 16.55 8.93
C GLU A 239 -21.90 16.56 7.53
N ASP A 240 -21.61 15.53 6.74
CA ASP A 240 -22.33 15.20 5.52
C ASP A 240 -22.68 13.71 5.46
N GLU A 241 -23.13 13.22 4.31
CA GLU A 241 -23.54 11.82 4.13
C GLU A 241 -22.41 10.81 4.37
N ARG A 242 -21.15 11.22 4.23
CA ARG A 242 -19.97 10.36 4.37
C ARG A 242 -19.07 10.75 5.54
N PHE A 243 -18.86 12.03 5.77
CA PHE A 243 -17.84 12.50 6.69
C PHE A 243 -18.41 13.30 7.86
N THR A 244 -17.83 13.08 9.04
CA THR A 244 -18.08 13.91 10.22
C THR A 244 -16.76 14.42 10.77
N ILE A 245 -16.63 15.74 10.92
CA ILE A 245 -15.49 16.38 11.55
C ILE A 245 -15.90 16.84 12.94
N TYR A 246 -15.19 16.35 13.94
CA TYR A 246 -15.35 16.76 15.33
C TYR A 246 -14.21 17.68 15.73
N LYS A 247 -14.53 18.68 16.54
CA LYS A 247 -13.59 19.54 17.24
C LYS A 247 -13.48 19.08 18.70
N MET A 248 -12.26 18.91 19.15
CA MET A 248 -11.91 18.60 20.55
C MET A 248 -12.04 19.84 21.44
#